data_AF-A0A7C1E8J0-F1
#
_entry.id   AF-A0A7C1E8J0-F1
#
_cell.length_a   1.000
_cell.length_b   1.000
_cell.length_c   1.000
_cell.angle_alpha   90.00
_cell.angle_beta   90.00
_cell.angle_gamma   90.00
#
_symmetry.space_group_name_H-M   'P 1'
#
loop_
_entity.id
_entity.type
_entity.pdbx_description
1 polymer ?
#
loop_
_entity_poly.entity_id
_entity_poly.type
_entity_poly.pdbx_seq_one_letter_code
_entity_poly.pdbx_strand_id
1 'polypeptide(L)'
;MNNARARYGLLVIAFSLIIGGAASRSEALDAEAFLPARGTVELVDLPNDNGTGLVVTWPTADVPSDVSVMYGFEIAPSSDGPFHFAGHMGASGPRVTDDPSIFGWFFDGNNGTDKIARQYLVISGYTESNSDDVSASTRHPLTAGQQYWVRMSVAVNGSETYYAETITATPRQNWLKWNKLNNLVFGLVFGSVILVFIRLARRNPDMYIRKIAGLDAVEEALGRATEMGKPVYFVHGIASMGEISTIAAVNILRPVAKRVAEYDTTLKVMNNDPIVMAVSQEVVEEGCIDAGRPDAYNEDNVMFVADRQFSYAAAVDGMMVRERPATVMLMGYFYAESLLFTETGGEIGAIQIAGTDAYTQLPFFITTCDYTLMGEELYAASAYLAREPKLLGSLRGQDVGKAILLLLLGAGTVLELLGINWIAALVQPL
;
A
#
# COMPACT_ATOMS: atom_id res chain seq x y z
N MET A 1 -29.46 31.90 -33.57
CA MET A 1 -30.14 30.85 -32.77
C MET A 1 -30.52 29.60 -33.59
N ASN A 2 -29.79 29.22 -34.66
CA ASN A 2 -30.05 27.98 -35.42
C ASN A 2 -28.79 27.21 -35.91
N ASN A 3 -27.57 27.67 -35.59
CA ASN A 3 -26.32 27.04 -36.07
C ASN A 3 -25.53 26.28 -35.00
N ALA A 4 -25.97 26.27 -33.74
CA ALA A 4 -25.31 25.52 -32.67
C ALA A 4 -25.71 24.03 -32.66
N ARG A 5 -26.93 23.69 -33.08
CA ARG A 5 -27.43 22.29 -33.10
C ARG A 5 -26.79 21.43 -34.20
N ALA A 6 -26.34 22.03 -35.31
CA ALA A 6 -25.76 21.28 -36.43
C ALA A 6 -24.29 20.86 -36.21
N ARG A 7 -23.60 21.44 -35.22
CA ARG A 7 -22.16 21.20 -34.99
C ARG A 7 -21.86 20.13 -33.94
N TYR A 8 -22.77 19.89 -32.99
CA TYR A 8 -22.66 18.76 -32.05
C TYR A 8 -22.87 17.41 -32.76
N GLY A 9 -23.75 17.34 -33.76
CA GLY A 9 -23.92 16.13 -34.57
C GLY A 9 -22.68 15.74 -35.37
N LEU A 10 -21.82 16.70 -35.73
CA LEU A 10 -20.67 16.43 -36.61
C LEU A 10 -19.50 15.74 -35.90
N LEU A 11 -19.34 15.97 -34.59
CA LEU A 11 -18.26 15.39 -33.79
C LEU A 11 -18.59 13.94 -33.37
N VAL A 12 -19.89 13.61 -33.27
CA VAL A 12 -20.39 12.23 -33.08
C VAL A 12 -20.34 11.44 -34.40
N ILE A 13 -20.61 12.08 -35.55
CA ILE A 13 -20.50 11.45 -36.89
C ILE A 13 -19.06 11.05 -37.25
N ALA A 14 -18.03 11.69 -36.68
CA ALA A 14 -16.65 11.31 -36.94
C ALA A 14 -16.30 9.91 -36.37
N PHE A 15 -17.04 9.41 -35.37
CA PHE A 15 -16.77 8.10 -34.76
C PHE A 15 -17.52 6.93 -35.42
N SER A 16 -18.53 7.19 -36.26
CA SER A 16 -19.24 6.15 -37.02
C SER A 16 -18.48 5.70 -38.29
N LEU A 17 -17.32 6.29 -38.59
CA LEU A 17 -16.53 6.00 -39.81
C LEU A 17 -15.49 4.88 -39.67
N ILE A 18 -15.35 4.25 -38.50
CA ILE A 18 -14.34 3.18 -38.28
C ILE A 18 -14.87 1.76 -38.56
N ILE A 19 -16.18 1.54 -38.75
CA ILE A 19 -16.72 0.17 -38.95
C ILE A 19 -17.55 0.12 -40.24
N GLY A 20 -16.83 0.08 -41.37
CA GLY A 20 -17.40 -0.25 -42.67
C GLY A 20 -17.40 -1.75 -42.90
N GLY A 21 -18.58 -2.38 -42.91
CA GLY A 21 -18.72 -3.76 -43.36
C GLY A 21 -20.12 -4.33 -43.19
N ALA A 22 -20.77 -4.60 -44.32
CA ALA A 22 -22.02 -5.36 -44.50
C ALA A 22 -23.35 -4.61 -44.24
N ALA A 23 -23.84 -3.99 -45.32
CA ALA A 23 -25.25 -3.63 -45.46
C ALA A 23 -26.06 -4.86 -45.91
N SER A 24 -27.01 -5.30 -45.09
CA SER A 24 -28.15 -6.10 -45.55
C SER A 24 -29.41 -5.74 -44.76
N ARG A 25 -30.27 -4.92 -45.39
CA ARG A 25 -31.72 -4.84 -45.22
C ARG A 25 -32.27 -5.19 -43.82
N SER A 26 -32.03 -4.34 -42.81
CA SER A 26 -32.85 -4.33 -41.60
C SER A 26 -33.96 -3.28 -41.77
N GLU A 27 -35.17 -3.57 -41.29
CA GLU A 27 -36.12 -2.50 -40.94
C GLU A 27 -35.35 -1.46 -40.11
N ALA A 28 -35.54 -0.17 -40.41
CA ALA A 28 -34.92 0.89 -39.65
C ALA A 28 -35.51 0.83 -38.24
N LEU A 29 -34.82 0.13 -37.33
CA LEU A 29 -35.14 0.12 -35.91
C LEU A 29 -34.99 1.55 -35.41
N ASP A 30 -36.11 2.17 -35.05
CA ASP A 30 -36.13 3.52 -34.52
C ASP A 30 -35.42 3.55 -33.16
N ALA A 31 -34.51 4.51 -32.97
CA ALA A 31 -33.80 4.69 -31.70
C ALA A 31 -34.76 4.98 -30.53
N GLU A 32 -35.97 5.46 -30.81
CA GLU A 32 -37.06 5.61 -29.83
C GLU A 32 -37.45 4.28 -29.15
N ALA A 33 -37.33 3.14 -29.84
CA ALA A 33 -37.68 1.83 -29.30
C ALA A 33 -36.73 1.36 -28.17
N PHE A 34 -35.54 1.94 -28.09
CA PHE A 34 -34.51 1.60 -27.11
C PHE A 34 -34.34 2.66 -26.01
N LEU A 35 -35.17 3.71 -26.03
CA LEU A 35 -35.23 4.67 -24.93
C LEU A 35 -35.87 3.99 -23.70
N PRO A 36 -35.29 4.18 -22.50
CA PRO A 36 -35.95 3.77 -21.27
C PRO A 36 -37.36 4.39 -21.14
N ALA A 37 -38.23 3.78 -20.34
CA ALA A 37 -39.51 4.40 -20.03
C ALA A 37 -39.30 5.71 -19.24
N ARG A 38 -40.30 6.60 -19.25
CA ARG A 38 -40.22 7.85 -18.48
C ARG A 38 -40.09 7.55 -16.98
N GLY A 39 -39.20 8.26 -16.30
CA GLY A 39 -38.95 8.10 -14.87
C GLY A 39 -38.12 6.88 -14.47
N THR A 40 -37.61 6.07 -15.42
CA THR A 40 -36.79 4.89 -15.07
C THR A 40 -35.29 5.17 -15.04
N VAL A 41 -34.84 6.32 -15.57
CA VAL A 41 -33.43 6.74 -15.51
C VAL A 41 -33.22 7.51 -14.22
N GLU A 42 -32.24 7.08 -13.42
CA GLU A 42 -31.93 7.68 -12.12
C GLU A 42 -30.52 8.27 -12.15
N LEU A 43 -30.36 9.45 -11.56
CA LEU A 43 -29.06 10.07 -11.34
C LEU A 43 -28.90 10.34 -9.84
N VAL A 44 -27.84 9.79 -9.25
CA VAL A 44 -27.55 9.93 -7.83
C VAL A 44 -26.09 10.34 -7.63
N ASP A 45 -25.80 10.90 -6.46
CA ASP A 45 -24.44 11.14 -5.99
C ASP A 45 -23.67 9.80 -5.89
N LEU A 46 -22.39 9.78 -6.27
CA LEU A 46 -21.57 8.58 -6.17
C LEU A 46 -21.26 8.31 -4.69
N PRO A 47 -21.76 7.21 -4.08
CA PRO A 47 -21.48 6.92 -2.69
C PRO A 47 -19.98 6.69 -2.44
N ASN A 48 -19.53 7.02 -1.22
CA ASN A 48 -18.16 6.78 -0.74
C ASN A 48 -17.05 7.50 -1.54
N ASP A 49 -17.39 8.60 -2.21
CA ASP A 49 -16.46 9.43 -2.96
C ASP A 49 -16.23 10.81 -2.29
N ASN A 50 -15.38 11.65 -2.90
CA ASN A 50 -15.10 12.99 -2.38
C ASN A 50 -15.90 14.08 -3.12
N GLY A 51 -17.14 13.80 -3.51
CA GLY A 51 -17.98 14.72 -4.29
C GLY A 51 -17.46 14.94 -5.71
N THR A 52 -16.90 13.89 -6.29
CA THR A 52 -16.18 13.88 -7.58
C THR A 52 -16.96 13.18 -8.68
N GLY A 53 -18.02 12.46 -8.35
CA GLY A 53 -18.76 11.64 -9.29
C GLY A 53 -20.26 11.65 -9.07
N LEU A 54 -20.99 11.39 -10.16
CA LEU A 54 -22.40 11.05 -10.16
C LEU A 54 -22.56 9.68 -10.81
N VAL A 55 -23.59 8.94 -10.41
CA VAL A 55 -23.93 7.64 -11.01
C VAL A 55 -25.26 7.76 -11.69
N VAL A 56 -25.29 7.48 -12.98
CA VAL A 56 -26.53 7.33 -13.74
C VAL A 56 -26.84 5.85 -13.90
N THR A 57 -28.09 5.45 -13.62
CA THR A 57 -28.57 4.09 -13.82
C THR A 57 -29.83 4.05 -14.68
N TRP A 58 -29.97 3.03 -15.52
CA TRP A 58 -31.12 2.84 -16.39
C TRP A 58 -31.40 1.35 -16.64
N PRO A 59 -32.64 0.95 -16.99
CA PRO A 59 -32.97 -0.43 -17.34
C PRO A 59 -32.19 -0.93 -18.57
N THR A 60 -31.79 -2.20 -18.56
CA THR A 60 -31.18 -2.88 -19.71
C THR A 60 -32.23 -3.07 -20.81
N ALA A 61 -31.88 -2.76 -22.05
CA ALA A 61 -32.68 -3.13 -23.22
C ALA A 61 -32.31 -4.52 -23.73
N ASP A 62 -33.29 -5.26 -24.25
CA ASP A 62 -33.05 -6.49 -25.00
C ASP A 62 -32.69 -6.12 -26.44
N VAL A 63 -31.41 -6.27 -26.79
CA VAL A 63 -30.86 -5.81 -28.07
C VAL A 63 -30.51 -7.03 -28.93
N PRO A 64 -31.08 -7.15 -30.14
CA PRO A 64 -30.70 -8.19 -31.10
C PRO A 64 -29.20 -8.17 -31.40
N SER A 65 -28.59 -9.35 -31.62
CA SER A 65 -27.14 -9.50 -31.78
C SER A 65 -26.54 -8.77 -33.00
N ASP A 66 -27.37 -8.36 -33.95
CA ASP A 66 -27.02 -7.63 -35.17
C ASP A 66 -27.18 -6.10 -35.03
N VAL A 67 -27.62 -5.61 -33.87
CA VAL A 67 -27.89 -4.19 -33.63
C VAL A 67 -26.92 -3.64 -32.60
N SER A 68 -26.28 -2.51 -32.93
CA SER A 68 -25.42 -1.77 -31.99
C SER A 68 -26.19 -0.60 -31.38
N VAL A 69 -26.38 -0.65 -30.06
CA VAL A 69 -27.06 0.40 -29.27
C VAL A 69 -26.05 1.04 -28.32
N MET A 70 -25.92 2.37 -28.41
CA MET A 70 -25.06 3.18 -27.56
C MET A 70 -25.86 4.21 -26.80
N TYR A 71 -25.68 4.25 -25.48
CA TYR A 71 -26.23 5.24 -24.58
C TYR A 71 -25.23 6.38 -24.39
N GLY A 72 -25.56 7.60 -24.80
CA GLY A 72 -24.78 8.81 -24.59
C GLY A 72 -25.27 9.59 -23.37
N PHE A 73 -24.35 10.22 -22.64
CA PHE A 73 -24.67 11.08 -21.52
C PHE A 73 -23.98 12.43 -21.68
N GLU A 74 -24.76 13.49 -21.55
CA GLU A 74 -24.26 14.85 -21.56
C GLU A 74 -24.71 15.58 -20.30
N ILE A 75 -23.84 16.44 -19.77
CA ILE A 75 -24.01 17.11 -18.50
C ILE A 75 -23.81 18.62 -18.66
N ALA A 76 -24.60 19.40 -17.94
CA ALA A 76 -24.52 20.85 -17.90
C ALA A 76 -24.43 21.35 -16.45
N PRO A 77 -23.62 22.39 -16.18
CA PRO A 77 -23.58 23.06 -14.87
C PRO A 77 -24.78 23.99 -14.61
N SER A 78 -25.71 24.13 -15.57
CA SER A 78 -26.90 24.99 -15.53
C SER A 78 -28.08 24.32 -16.26
N SER A 79 -29.31 24.71 -15.92
CA SER A 79 -30.54 24.16 -16.53
C SER A 79 -30.66 24.43 -18.03
N ASP A 80 -30.10 25.56 -18.49
CA ASP A 80 -30.23 26.04 -19.86
C ASP A 80 -29.08 25.56 -20.77
N GLY A 81 -28.14 24.78 -20.24
CA GLY A 81 -26.91 24.39 -20.92
C GLY A 81 -25.81 25.48 -20.90
N PRO A 82 -24.70 25.29 -21.60
CA PRO A 82 -24.45 24.22 -22.58
C PRO A 82 -24.30 22.83 -21.95
N PHE A 83 -24.76 21.82 -22.69
CA PHE A 83 -24.56 20.41 -22.35
C PHE A 83 -23.26 19.94 -23.01
N HIS A 84 -22.42 19.28 -22.23
CA HIS A 84 -21.12 18.76 -22.64
C HIS A 84 -21.08 17.25 -22.50
N PHE A 85 -20.29 16.59 -23.34
CA PHE A 85 -20.15 15.14 -23.31
C PHE A 85 -19.56 14.68 -21.97
N ALA A 86 -20.25 13.75 -21.30
CA ALA A 86 -19.88 13.22 -19.98
C ALA A 86 -19.44 11.75 -20.05
N GLY A 87 -19.92 11.01 -21.05
CA GLY A 87 -19.55 9.62 -21.29
C GLY A 87 -20.57 8.90 -22.17
N HIS A 88 -20.26 7.66 -22.54
CA HIS A 88 -21.17 6.77 -23.24
C HIS A 88 -21.06 5.34 -22.72
N MET A 89 -22.08 4.52 -22.95
CA MET A 89 -22.09 3.11 -22.58
C MET A 89 -22.83 2.29 -23.63
N GLY A 90 -22.28 1.15 -24.04
CA GLY A 90 -22.99 0.22 -24.92
C GLY A 90 -24.09 -0.54 -24.18
N ALA A 91 -25.04 -1.11 -24.92
CA ALA A 91 -26.10 -1.94 -24.32
C ALA A 91 -25.59 -3.25 -23.68
N SER A 92 -24.34 -3.65 -23.91
CA SER A 92 -23.64 -4.72 -23.19
C SER A 92 -22.73 -4.23 -22.05
N GLY A 93 -22.87 -2.96 -21.65
CA GLY A 93 -22.11 -2.34 -20.58
C GLY A 93 -22.38 -2.91 -19.17
N PRO A 94 -21.62 -2.45 -18.17
CA PRO A 94 -21.60 -3.00 -16.83
C PRO A 94 -22.96 -2.82 -16.14
N ARG A 95 -23.35 -3.85 -15.39
CA ARG A 95 -24.60 -3.90 -14.65
C ARG A 95 -24.38 -3.41 -13.23
N VAL A 96 -25.44 -2.93 -12.62
CA VAL A 96 -25.46 -2.56 -11.20
C VAL A 96 -24.96 -3.70 -10.31
N THR A 97 -25.21 -4.96 -10.70
CA THR A 97 -24.72 -6.17 -10.02
C THR A 97 -23.21 -6.38 -10.10
N ASP A 98 -22.54 -5.73 -11.05
CA ASP A 98 -21.11 -5.94 -11.29
C ASP A 98 -20.24 -5.10 -10.35
N ASP A 99 -20.82 -4.10 -9.66
CA ASP A 99 -20.11 -3.21 -8.74
C ASP A 99 -20.81 -3.05 -7.38
N PRO A 100 -20.68 -4.04 -6.49
CA PRO A 100 -21.22 -3.97 -5.14
C PRO A 100 -20.69 -2.79 -4.33
N SER A 101 -19.50 -2.25 -4.64
CA SER A 101 -18.89 -1.16 -3.88
C SER A 101 -19.65 0.17 -4.00
N ILE A 102 -20.45 0.32 -5.06
CA ILE A 102 -21.34 1.46 -5.32
C ILE A 102 -22.77 1.13 -4.88
N PHE A 103 -23.24 -0.10 -5.13
CA PHE A 103 -24.67 -0.44 -5.04
C PHE A 103 -25.05 -1.37 -3.88
N GLY A 104 -24.07 -1.89 -3.15
CA GLY A 104 -24.21 -2.85 -2.05
C GLY A 104 -24.42 -4.29 -2.50
N TRP A 105 -24.13 -5.24 -1.60
CA TRP A 105 -24.27 -6.69 -1.82
C TRP A 105 -25.70 -7.24 -1.64
N PHE A 106 -26.61 -6.45 -1.05
CA PHE A 106 -27.94 -6.92 -0.69
C PHE A 106 -28.93 -6.80 -1.86
N PHE A 107 -29.25 -7.95 -2.45
CA PHE A 107 -30.52 -8.14 -3.16
C PHE A 107 -31.64 -8.06 -2.11
N ASP A 108 -32.32 -6.93 -2.03
CA ASP A 108 -33.46 -6.77 -1.12
C ASP A 108 -34.52 -7.84 -1.46
N GLY A 109 -34.66 -8.82 -0.57
CA GLY A 109 -35.51 -10.00 -0.72
C GLY A 109 -37.01 -9.71 -0.80
N ASN A 110 -37.43 -8.45 -0.86
CA ASN A 110 -38.82 -8.07 -1.09
C ASN A 110 -39.04 -7.06 -2.24
N ASN A 111 -37.98 -6.57 -2.92
CA ASN A 111 -38.05 -5.70 -4.11
C ASN A 111 -36.97 -6.03 -5.17
N GLY A 112 -36.35 -7.21 -5.07
CA GLY A 112 -35.10 -7.58 -5.75
C GLY A 112 -35.20 -7.88 -7.25
N THR A 113 -36.35 -7.78 -7.90
CA THR A 113 -36.48 -8.04 -9.34
C THR A 113 -36.12 -6.83 -10.22
N ASP A 114 -36.12 -5.61 -9.71
CA ASP A 114 -35.88 -4.38 -10.51
C ASP A 114 -34.40 -3.98 -10.64
N LYS A 115 -33.51 -4.44 -9.74
CA LYS A 115 -32.07 -4.11 -9.77
C LYS A 115 -31.21 -5.05 -10.63
N ILE A 116 -31.74 -6.22 -11.01
CA ILE A 116 -31.00 -7.26 -11.76
C ILE A 116 -30.85 -6.90 -13.25
N ALA A 117 -31.67 -5.96 -13.74
CA ALA A 117 -31.73 -5.55 -15.14
C ALA A 117 -31.44 -4.04 -15.31
N ARG A 118 -30.44 -3.50 -14.60
CA ARG A 118 -30.02 -2.10 -14.75
C ARG A 118 -28.53 -1.99 -15.07
N GLN A 119 -28.21 -1.07 -15.98
CA GLN A 119 -26.86 -0.62 -16.27
C GLN A 119 -26.51 0.63 -15.50
N TYR A 120 -25.22 0.91 -15.40
CA TYR A 120 -24.74 2.15 -14.82
C TYR A 120 -23.57 2.76 -15.59
N LEU A 121 -23.41 4.07 -15.42
CA LEU A 121 -22.23 4.82 -15.82
C LEU A 121 -21.86 5.78 -14.69
N VAL A 122 -20.57 5.85 -14.37
CA VAL A 122 -20.03 6.84 -13.44
C VAL A 122 -19.56 8.07 -14.23
N ILE A 123 -20.18 9.22 -13.96
CA ILE A 123 -19.81 10.51 -14.52
C ILE A 123 -18.88 11.19 -13.53
N SER A 124 -17.60 11.36 -13.89
CA SER A 124 -16.57 12.03 -13.05
C SER A 124 -16.16 13.41 -13.56
N GLY A 125 -16.75 13.86 -14.67
CA GLY A 125 -16.45 15.13 -15.30
C GLY A 125 -17.05 15.19 -16.70
N TYR A 126 -16.81 16.29 -17.39
CA TYR A 126 -17.29 16.53 -18.74
C TYR A 126 -16.24 17.18 -19.62
N THR A 127 -16.36 16.96 -20.92
CA THR A 127 -15.40 17.44 -21.90
C THR A 127 -15.98 18.64 -22.64
N GLU A 128 -15.33 19.79 -22.48
CA GLU A 128 -15.62 20.97 -23.28
C GLU A 128 -14.78 20.91 -24.56
N SER A 129 -15.46 20.85 -25.72
CA SER A 129 -14.82 20.92 -27.02
C SER A 129 -14.62 22.38 -27.40
N ASN A 130 -13.38 22.79 -27.63
CA ASN A 130 -13.08 24.14 -28.10
C ASN A 130 -13.54 24.30 -29.56
N SER A 131 -14.17 25.43 -29.91
CA SER A 131 -14.75 25.64 -31.25
C SER A 131 -13.71 25.80 -32.36
N ASP A 132 -12.46 26.11 -31.98
CA ASP A 132 -11.41 26.51 -32.89
C ASP A 132 -10.37 25.40 -33.12
N ASP A 133 -10.33 24.37 -32.26
CA ASP A 133 -9.47 23.21 -32.40
C ASP A 133 -10.10 21.96 -31.75
N VAL A 134 -10.57 21.03 -32.58
CA VAL A 134 -11.21 19.77 -32.18
C VAL A 134 -10.24 18.84 -31.43
N SER A 135 -8.93 19.06 -31.57
CA SER A 135 -7.91 18.28 -30.87
C SER A 135 -7.58 18.80 -29.45
N ALA A 136 -8.09 19.98 -29.08
CA ALA A 136 -7.91 20.61 -27.78
C ALA A 136 -9.17 20.48 -26.90
N SER A 137 -9.54 19.25 -26.54
CA SER A 137 -10.64 18.99 -25.61
C SER A 137 -10.18 19.12 -24.16
N THR A 138 -10.83 19.97 -23.35
CA THR A 138 -10.50 20.11 -21.92
C THR A 138 -11.51 19.34 -21.08
N ARG A 139 -11.03 18.45 -20.20
CA ARG A 139 -11.87 17.72 -19.25
C ARG A 139 -12.02 18.50 -17.95
N HIS A 140 -13.25 18.87 -17.62
CA HIS A 140 -13.62 19.55 -16.39
C HIS A 140 -14.11 18.53 -15.36
N PRO A 141 -13.46 18.41 -14.18
CA PRO A 141 -13.99 17.56 -13.11
C PRO A 141 -15.28 18.15 -12.52
N LEU A 142 -16.09 17.31 -11.89
CA LEU A 142 -17.27 17.78 -11.15
C LEU A 142 -16.86 18.52 -9.87
N THR A 143 -17.61 19.56 -9.53
CA THR A 143 -17.42 20.34 -8.30
C THR A 143 -18.42 19.89 -7.24
N ALA A 144 -17.91 19.48 -6.08
CA ALA A 144 -18.75 19.12 -4.94
C ALA A 144 -19.69 20.26 -4.53
N GLY A 145 -20.97 19.95 -4.32
CA GLY A 145 -22.01 20.90 -3.93
C GLY A 145 -22.66 21.66 -5.09
N GLN A 146 -22.15 21.54 -6.33
CA GLN A 146 -22.76 22.12 -7.52
C GLN A 146 -23.81 21.19 -8.12
N GLN A 147 -25.03 21.67 -8.37
CA GLN A 147 -26.04 20.88 -9.06
C GLN A 147 -25.73 20.78 -10.55
N TYR A 148 -25.89 19.58 -11.11
CA TYR A 148 -25.71 19.32 -12.53
C TYR A 148 -26.98 18.75 -13.16
N TRP A 149 -27.16 19.05 -14.44
CA TRP A 149 -28.26 18.59 -15.28
C TRP A 149 -27.71 17.59 -16.30
N VAL A 150 -28.21 16.37 -16.29
CA VAL A 150 -27.80 15.29 -17.20
C VAL A 150 -28.93 14.96 -18.15
N ARG A 151 -28.60 14.81 -19.43
CA ARG A 151 -29.50 14.24 -20.43
C ARG A 151 -28.88 13.00 -21.04
N MET A 152 -29.74 12.04 -21.37
CA MET A 152 -29.37 10.77 -21.97
C MET A 152 -29.75 10.78 -23.45
N SER A 153 -28.93 10.20 -24.31
CA SER A 153 -29.24 9.93 -25.71
C SER A 153 -29.07 8.44 -26.01
N VAL A 154 -29.78 7.97 -27.03
CA VAL A 154 -29.64 6.61 -27.56
C VAL A 154 -29.28 6.74 -29.03
N ALA A 155 -28.16 6.14 -29.42
CA ALA A 155 -27.72 6.05 -30.79
C ALA A 155 -27.83 4.60 -31.28
N VAL A 156 -28.57 4.40 -32.38
CA VAL A 156 -28.75 3.11 -33.05
C VAL A 156 -28.41 3.28 -34.53
N ASN A 157 -27.43 2.53 -35.04
CA ASN A 157 -27.04 2.51 -36.45
C ASN A 157 -26.86 3.92 -37.08
N GLY A 158 -26.37 4.90 -36.30
CA GLY A 158 -26.11 6.27 -36.73
C GLY A 158 -27.27 7.27 -36.55
N SER A 159 -28.45 6.84 -36.11
CA SER A 159 -29.56 7.71 -35.69
C SER A 159 -29.50 7.95 -34.17
N GLU A 160 -29.47 9.21 -33.73
CA GLU A 160 -29.44 9.58 -32.32
C GLU A 160 -30.79 10.19 -31.90
N THR A 161 -31.38 9.68 -30.82
CA THR A 161 -32.58 10.25 -30.19
C THR A 161 -32.32 10.55 -28.72
N TYR A 162 -32.77 11.72 -28.28
CA TYR A 162 -32.59 12.17 -26.90
C TYR A 162 -33.74 11.72 -26.01
N TYR A 163 -33.40 11.32 -24.80
CA TYR A 163 -34.36 11.12 -23.73
C TYR A 163 -35.02 12.45 -23.38
N ALA A 164 -36.35 12.43 -23.24
CA ALA A 164 -37.15 13.65 -23.16
C ALA A 164 -36.97 14.44 -21.84
N GLU A 165 -36.45 13.80 -20.80
CA GLU A 165 -36.33 14.38 -19.47
C GLU A 165 -34.87 14.62 -19.08
N THR A 166 -34.60 15.79 -18.52
CA THR A 166 -33.30 16.11 -17.92
C THR A 166 -33.35 15.74 -16.44
N ILE A 167 -32.45 14.87 -16.00
CA ILE A 167 -32.32 14.44 -14.61
C ILE A 167 -31.24 15.27 -13.91
N THR A 168 -31.39 15.51 -12.60
CA THR A 168 -30.46 16.37 -11.87
C THR A 168 -29.95 15.72 -10.60
N ALA A 169 -28.69 15.98 -10.27
CA ALA A 169 -28.08 15.53 -9.03
C ALA A 169 -26.97 16.50 -8.61
N THR A 170 -26.60 16.44 -7.34
CA THR A 170 -25.53 17.25 -6.76
C THR A 170 -24.51 16.29 -6.15
N PRO A 171 -23.25 16.27 -6.63
CA PRO A 171 -22.22 15.44 -6.04
C PRO A 171 -21.86 16.00 -4.67
N ARG A 172 -21.76 15.15 -3.64
CA ARG A 172 -21.49 15.59 -2.26
C ARG A 172 -20.25 14.89 -1.71
N GLN A 173 -19.51 15.61 -0.87
CA GLN A 173 -18.37 15.05 -0.18
C GLN A 173 -18.83 14.09 0.92
N ASN A 174 -18.29 12.87 0.90
CA ASN A 174 -18.47 11.91 1.97
C ASN A 174 -17.27 11.99 2.93
N TRP A 175 -17.55 12.29 4.20
CA TRP A 175 -16.52 12.31 5.25
C TRP A 175 -15.97 10.92 5.57
N LEU A 176 -16.80 9.88 5.41
CA LEU A 176 -16.44 8.50 5.69
C LEU A 176 -16.81 7.60 4.52
N LYS A 177 -15.88 6.72 4.14
CA LYS A 177 -16.09 5.66 3.16
C LYS A 177 -16.69 4.44 3.86
N TRP A 178 -18.01 4.35 3.87
CA TRP A 178 -18.76 3.28 4.52
C TRP A 178 -18.48 1.89 3.92
N ASN A 179 -18.12 1.82 2.63
CA ASN A 179 -17.63 0.59 1.99
C ASN A 179 -16.33 0.04 2.58
N LYS A 180 -15.56 0.87 3.30
CA LYS A 180 -14.33 0.50 4.00
C LYS A 180 -14.50 0.45 5.51
N LEU A 181 -15.74 0.37 6.01
CA LEU A 181 -16.00 0.30 7.45
C LEU A 181 -15.36 -0.96 8.08
N ASN A 182 -15.33 -2.07 7.35
CA ASN A 182 -14.63 -3.29 7.78
C ASN A 182 -13.14 -3.01 8.10
N ASN A 183 -12.43 -2.28 7.23
CA ASN A 183 -11.03 -1.88 7.45
C ASN A 183 -10.87 -0.99 8.69
N LEU A 184 -11.82 -0.07 8.93
CA LEU A 184 -11.81 0.77 10.13
C LEU A 184 -11.97 -0.08 11.39
N VAL A 185 -12.93 -1.01 11.40
CA VAL A 185 -13.16 -1.94 12.52
C VAL A 185 -11.92 -2.80 12.76
N PHE A 186 -11.31 -3.37 11.71
CA PHE A 186 -10.06 -4.12 11.83
C PHE A 186 -8.92 -3.27 12.40
N GLY A 187 -8.76 -2.05 11.91
CA GLY A 187 -7.75 -1.11 12.40
C GLY A 187 -7.95 -0.76 13.88
N LEU A 188 -9.20 -0.50 14.30
CA LEU A 188 -9.53 -0.21 15.70
C LEU A 188 -9.29 -1.41 16.61
N VAL A 189 -9.71 -2.61 16.19
CA VAL A 189 -9.48 -3.85 16.94
C VAL A 189 -7.98 -4.12 17.08
N PHE A 190 -7.23 -4.08 15.99
CA PHE A 190 -5.78 -4.30 16.01
C PHE A 190 -5.04 -3.24 16.84
N GLY A 191 -5.40 -1.97 16.69
CA GLY A 191 -4.87 -0.88 17.51
C GLY A 191 -5.19 -1.06 19.00
N SER A 192 -6.41 -1.49 19.33
CA SER A 192 -6.81 -1.77 20.71
C SER A 192 -5.99 -2.92 21.32
N VAL A 193 -5.73 -3.99 20.57
CA VAL A 193 -4.88 -5.11 20.99
C VAL A 193 -3.48 -4.60 21.32
N ILE A 194 -2.86 -3.82 20.43
CA ILE A 194 -1.54 -3.22 20.68
C ILE A 194 -1.55 -2.36 21.94
N LEU A 195 -2.52 -1.46 22.10
CA LEU A 195 -2.60 -0.58 23.26
C LEU A 195 -2.79 -1.35 24.57
N VAL A 196 -3.58 -2.44 24.56
CA VAL A 196 -3.75 -3.33 25.71
C VAL A 196 -2.43 -4.01 26.07
N PHE A 197 -1.69 -4.54 25.09
CA PHE A 197 -0.39 -5.17 25.34
C PHE A 197 0.69 -4.18 25.80
N ILE A 198 0.69 -2.94 25.29
CA ILE A 198 1.54 -1.87 25.82
C ILE A 198 1.20 -1.58 27.29
N ARG A 199 -0.08 -1.52 27.64
CA ARG A 199 -0.51 -1.31 29.03
C ARG A 199 -0.13 -2.49 29.93
N LEU A 200 -0.20 -3.71 29.41
CA LEU A 200 0.20 -4.92 30.12
C LEU A 200 1.71 -4.98 30.34
N ALA A 201 2.52 -4.69 29.32
CA ALA A 201 3.98 -4.65 29.40
C ALA A 201 4.49 -3.58 30.37
N ARG A 202 3.80 -2.43 30.46
CA ARG A 202 4.11 -1.40 31.47
C ARG A 202 3.85 -1.87 32.91
N ARG A 203 2.92 -2.81 33.13
CA ARG A 203 2.61 -3.36 34.46
C ARG A 203 3.46 -4.58 34.79
N ASN A 204 3.83 -5.36 33.79
CA ASN A 204 4.68 -6.53 33.91
C ASN A 204 5.81 -6.45 32.86
N PRO A 205 6.96 -5.85 33.23
CA PRO A 205 8.11 -5.70 32.35
C PRO A 205 8.72 -7.05 31.92
N ASP A 206 8.52 -8.11 32.69
CA ASP A 206 9.03 -9.47 32.41
C ASP A 206 8.06 -10.30 31.57
N MET A 207 7.37 -9.64 30.63
CA MET A 207 6.47 -10.31 29.72
C MET A 207 7.25 -11.28 28.81
N TYR A 208 6.80 -12.53 28.75
CA TYR A 208 7.43 -13.54 27.90
C TYR A 208 7.34 -13.15 26.41
N ILE A 209 8.50 -13.14 25.75
CA ILE A 209 8.63 -12.99 24.30
C ILE A 209 9.34 -14.22 23.76
N ARG A 210 9.04 -14.59 22.50
CA ARG A 210 9.77 -15.64 21.79
C ARG A 210 11.26 -15.27 21.78
N LYS A 211 12.11 -16.21 22.20
CA LYS A 211 13.56 -16.04 22.13
C LYS A 211 14.01 -15.91 20.67
N ILE A 212 14.92 -14.98 20.41
CA ILE A 212 15.55 -14.80 19.11
C ILE A 212 16.99 -15.28 19.27
N ALA A 213 17.32 -16.39 18.59
CA ALA A 213 18.59 -17.09 18.80
C ALA A 213 19.81 -16.17 18.63
N GLY A 214 19.79 -15.30 17.61
CA GLY A 214 20.86 -14.35 17.36
C GLY A 214 21.04 -13.28 18.43
N LEU A 215 20.04 -13.00 19.26
CA LEU A 215 20.15 -12.04 20.36
C LEU A 215 20.61 -12.70 21.66
N ASP A 216 20.21 -13.94 21.92
CA ASP A 216 20.74 -14.72 23.04
C ASP A 216 22.25 -14.98 22.88
N ALA A 217 22.73 -15.11 21.63
CA ALA A 217 24.14 -15.29 21.30
C ALA A 217 24.99 -14.02 21.48
N VAL A 218 24.39 -12.82 21.61
CA VAL A 218 25.14 -11.57 21.75
C VAL A 218 25.97 -11.58 23.03
N GLU A 219 25.39 -11.98 24.17
CA GLU A 219 26.12 -11.99 25.45
C GLU A 219 27.31 -12.97 25.41
N GLU A 220 27.14 -14.15 24.81
CA GLU A 220 28.22 -15.13 24.62
C GLU A 220 29.32 -14.59 23.68
N ALA A 221 28.92 -14.01 22.55
CA ALA A 221 29.85 -13.48 21.56
C ALA A 221 30.65 -12.28 22.11
N LEU A 222 30.03 -11.44 22.93
CA LEU A 222 30.71 -10.34 23.62
C LEU A 222 31.66 -10.86 24.69
N GLY A 223 31.22 -11.81 25.55
CA GLY A 223 32.07 -12.41 26.57
C GLY A 223 33.32 -13.08 25.98
N ARG A 224 33.15 -13.81 24.86
CA ARG A 224 34.28 -14.40 24.12
C ARG A 224 35.23 -13.34 23.57
N ALA A 225 34.71 -12.22 23.04
CA ALA A 225 35.56 -11.14 22.54
C ALA A 225 36.43 -10.54 23.65
N THR A 226 35.86 -10.36 24.84
CA THR A 226 36.56 -9.95 26.05
C THR A 226 37.64 -10.95 26.47
N GLU A 227 37.29 -12.24 26.56
CA GLU A 227 38.22 -13.30 26.93
C GLU A 227 39.41 -13.42 25.95
N MET A 228 39.18 -13.16 24.67
CA MET A 228 40.20 -13.18 23.62
C MET A 228 41.01 -11.87 23.51
N GLY A 229 40.59 -10.80 24.20
CA GLY A 229 41.19 -9.47 24.07
C GLY A 229 41.11 -8.90 22.65
N LYS A 230 40.05 -9.23 21.92
CA LYS A 230 39.85 -8.88 20.50
C LYS A 230 38.67 -7.93 20.32
N PRO A 231 38.70 -7.05 19.30
CA PRO A 231 37.60 -6.12 19.08
C PRO A 231 36.33 -6.83 18.62
N VAL A 232 35.19 -6.18 18.88
CA VAL A 232 33.88 -6.47 18.30
C VAL A 232 33.63 -5.48 17.17
N TYR A 233 33.28 -6.00 15.99
CA TYR A 233 32.93 -5.19 14.84
C TYR A 233 31.42 -5.06 14.75
N PHE A 234 30.92 -3.84 14.57
CA PHE A 234 29.54 -3.55 14.24
C PHE A 234 29.50 -2.86 12.88
N VAL A 235 29.02 -3.57 11.87
CA VAL A 235 29.05 -3.15 10.47
C VAL A 235 27.63 -2.76 10.08
N HIS A 236 27.43 -1.50 9.71
CA HIS A 236 26.17 -1.04 9.15
C HIS A 236 26.00 -1.47 7.69
N GLY A 237 24.75 -1.62 7.27
CA GLY A 237 24.40 -1.70 5.87
C GLY A 237 24.70 -0.42 5.07
N ILE A 238 24.47 -0.47 3.76
CA ILE A 238 24.77 0.66 2.85
C ILE A 238 23.62 1.66 2.69
N ALA A 239 22.52 1.47 3.42
CA ALA A 239 21.37 2.37 3.38
C ALA A 239 21.52 3.57 4.32
N SER A 240 20.97 4.71 3.91
CA SER A 240 20.95 5.93 4.73
C SER A 240 19.96 5.84 5.90
N MET A 241 20.00 6.83 6.80
CA MET A 241 19.06 6.96 7.93
C MET A 241 17.57 7.06 7.54
N GLY A 242 17.25 7.24 6.25
CA GLY A 242 15.86 7.21 5.77
C GLY A 242 15.25 5.82 5.75
N GLU A 243 16.07 4.77 5.72
CA GLU A 243 15.61 3.39 5.71
C GLU A 243 15.33 2.85 7.12
N ILE A 244 14.22 2.12 7.25
CA ILE A 244 13.74 1.62 8.55
C ILE A 244 14.74 0.62 9.16
N SER A 245 15.43 -0.17 8.35
CA SER A 245 16.46 -1.11 8.82
C SER A 245 17.72 -0.43 9.32
N THR A 246 18.12 0.71 8.75
CA THR A 246 19.24 1.50 9.28
C THR A 246 18.91 2.07 10.64
N ILE A 247 17.69 2.61 10.80
CA ILE A 247 17.20 3.08 12.11
C ILE A 247 17.18 1.93 13.13
N ALA A 248 16.74 0.74 12.71
CA ALA A 248 16.76 -0.44 13.58
C ALA A 248 18.17 -0.87 13.99
N ALA A 249 19.12 -0.88 13.05
CA ALA A 249 20.53 -1.18 13.32
C ALA A 249 21.13 -0.20 14.35
N VAL A 250 20.87 1.10 14.20
CA VAL A 250 21.32 2.12 15.17
C VAL A 250 20.69 1.90 16.55
N ASN A 251 19.40 1.54 16.62
CA ASN A 251 18.76 1.25 17.90
C ASN A 251 19.32 -0.03 18.58
N ILE A 252 19.85 -0.99 17.81
CA ILE A 252 20.57 -2.16 18.32
C ILE A 252 21.96 -1.78 18.80
N LEU A 253 22.60 -0.79 18.16
CA LEU A 253 23.95 -0.34 18.50
C LEU A 253 24.04 0.18 19.93
N ARG A 254 23.05 0.93 20.43
CA ARG A 254 23.05 1.46 21.81
C ARG A 254 23.24 0.38 22.89
N PRO A 255 22.36 -0.64 23.01
CA PRO A 255 22.55 -1.69 24.01
C PRO A 255 23.83 -2.50 23.76
N VAL A 256 24.26 -2.71 22.51
CA VAL A 256 25.53 -3.38 22.22
C VAL A 256 26.72 -2.57 22.74
N ALA A 257 26.77 -1.26 22.48
CA ALA A 257 27.82 -0.36 22.96
C ALA A 257 27.89 -0.33 24.49
N LYS A 258 26.73 -0.27 25.16
CA LYS A 258 26.64 -0.38 26.61
C LYS A 258 27.25 -1.68 27.13
N ARG A 259 26.88 -2.83 26.56
CA ARG A 259 27.41 -4.14 26.97
C ARG A 259 28.91 -4.28 26.71
N VAL A 260 29.38 -3.80 25.56
CA VAL A 260 30.81 -3.82 25.22
C VAL A 260 31.63 -2.98 26.21
N ALA A 261 31.10 -1.82 26.62
CA ALA A 261 31.72 -0.96 27.64
C ALA A 261 31.69 -1.61 29.05
N GLU A 262 30.61 -2.30 29.42
CA GLU A 262 30.51 -3.10 30.66
C GLU A 262 31.59 -4.21 30.72
N TYR A 263 31.90 -4.82 29.56
CA TYR A 263 32.91 -5.87 29.43
C TYR A 263 34.32 -5.36 29.12
N ASP A 264 34.57 -4.05 29.16
CA ASP A 264 35.89 -3.46 28.90
C ASP A 264 36.53 -3.93 27.58
N THR A 265 35.71 -4.06 26.53
CA THR A 265 36.12 -4.53 25.21
C THR A 265 36.06 -3.40 24.18
N THR A 266 36.83 -3.51 23.09
CA THR A 266 36.83 -2.50 22.03
C THR A 266 35.68 -2.75 21.05
N LEU A 267 34.76 -1.79 20.93
CA LEU A 267 33.78 -1.73 19.85
C LEU A 267 34.34 -0.90 18.68
N LYS A 268 34.28 -1.42 17.46
CA LYS A 268 34.52 -0.65 16.24
C LYS A 268 33.27 -0.67 15.36
N VAL A 269 32.84 0.49 14.91
CA VAL A 269 31.62 0.67 14.11
C VAL A 269 31.98 1.16 12.72
N MET A 270 31.57 0.40 11.70
CA MET A 270 31.85 0.70 10.30
C MET A 270 30.61 1.28 9.65
N ASN A 271 30.73 2.47 9.06
CA ASN A 271 29.61 3.16 8.42
C ASN A 271 29.94 3.45 6.95
N ASN A 272 28.95 3.27 6.08
CA ASN A 272 29.02 3.63 4.66
C ASN A 272 28.47 5.04 4.36
N ASP A 273 27.68 5.60 5.28
CA ASP A 273 27.03 6.90 5.15
C ASP A 273 27.50 7.86 6.27
N PRO A 274 27.89 9.12 5.96
CA PRO A 274 28.38 10.06 6.98
C PRO A 274 27.34 10.47 8.02
N ILE A 275 26.06 10.48 7.67
CA ILE A 275 24.96 10.79 8.60
C ILE A 275 24.78 9.61 9.55
N VAL A 276 24.82 8.38 9.03
CA VAL A 276 24.78 7.17 9.87
C VAL A 276 25.97 7.16 10.83
N MET A 277 27.18 7.53 10.38
CA MET A 277 28.35 7.67 11.25
C MET A 277 28.11 8.67 12.39
N ALA A 278 27.64 9.88 12.08
CA ALA A 278 27.41 10.91 13.09
C ALA A 278 26.39 10.46 14.15
N VAL A 279 25.30 9.81 13.72
CA VAL A 279 24.30 9.26 14.65
C VAL A 279 24.89 8.10 15.46
N SER A 280 25.68 7.23 14.84
CA SER A 280 26.36 6.13 15.53
C SER A 280 27.35 6.62 16.57
N GLN A 281 28.04 7.75 16.34
CA GLN A 281 28.94 8.36 17.32
C GLN A 281 28.17 8.76 18.60
N GLU A 282 27.07 9.49 18.45
CA GLU A 282 26.21 9.91 19.57
C GLU A 282 25.64 8.69 20.32
N VAL A 283 25.20 7.67 19.58
CA VAL A 283 24.60 6.46 20.15
C VAL A 283 25.61 5.60 20.92
N VAL A 284 26.84 5.49 20.42
CA VAL A 284 27.92 4.77 21.12
C VAL A 284 28.36 5.55 22.36
N GLU A 285 28.48 6.88 22.27
CA GLU A 285 28.78 7.75 23.41
C GLU A 285 27.71 7.60 24.50
N GLU A 286 26.42 7.66 24.15
CA GLU A 286 25.31 7.47 25.09
C GLU A 286 25.35 6.07 25.73
N GLY A 287 25.65 5.03 24.94
CA GLY A 287 25.82 3.66 25.44
C GLY A 287 26.96 3.53 26.46
N CYS A 288 28.10 4.17 26.22
CA CYS A 288 29.24 4.21 27.14
C CYS A 288 28.91 5.01 28.43
N ILE A 289 28.19 6.13 28.31
CA ILE A 289 27.72 6.92 29.46
C ILE A 289 26.74 6.09 30.31
N ASP A 290 25.80 5.39 29.68
CA ASP A 290 24.83 4.50 30.34
C ASP A 290 25.50 3.32 31.08
N ALA A 291 26.67 2.88 30.61
CA ALA A 291 27.50 1.87 31.28
C ALA A 291 28.34 2.45 32.45
N GLY A 292 28.35 3.77 32.63
CA GLY A 292 29.22 4.45 33.60
C GLY A 292 30.70 4.48 33.20
N ARG A 293 31.01 4.27 31.92
CA ARG A 293 32.36 4.21 31.34
C ARG A 293 32.52 5.22 30.19
N PRO A 294 32.38 6.54 30.43
CA PRO A 294 32.57 7.54 29.38
C PRO A 294 34.01 7.54 28.82
N ASP A 295 34.99 7.05 29.59
CA ASP A 295 36.38 6.85 29.17
C ASP A 295 36.56 5.77 28.09
N ALA A 296 35.60 4.84 27.96
CA ALA A 296 35.64 3.79 26.95
C ALA A 296 35.23 4.28 25.55
N TYR A 297 34.61 5.46 25.45
CA TYR A 297 34.24 6.04 24.16
C TYR A 297 35.49 6.55 23.43
N ASN A 298 35.62 6.12 22.17
CA ASN A 298 36.63 6.64 21.26
C ASN A 298 35.98 6.89 19.89
N GLU A 299 35.97 8.16 19.49
CA GLU A 299 35.39 8.61 18.22
C GLU A 299 36.08 7.95 17.01
N ASP A 300 37.40 7.69 17.08
CA ASP A 300 38.16 7.06 16.00
C ASP A 300 37.73 5.61 15.74
N ASN A 301 37.00 4.98 16.68
CA ASN A 301 36.45 3.65 16.49
C ASN A 301 35.10 3.65 15.76
N VAL A 302 34.45 4.81 15.58
CA VAL A 302 33.19 4.96 14.83
C VAL A 302 33.49 5.64 13.50
N MET A 303 33.69 4.84 12.46
CA MET A 303 34.38 5.28 11.25
C MET A 303 33.42 5.41 10.08
N PHE A 304 33.59 6.46 9.27
CA PHE A 304 33.14 6.48 7.88
C PHE A 304 34.22 5.83 7.03
N VAL A 305 33.89 4.67 6.44
CA VAL A 305 34.88 3.84 5.75
C VAL A 305 34.95 4.17 4.26
N ALA A 306 33.82 4.17 3.57
CA ALA A 306 33.68 4.56 2.17
C ALA A 306 32.19 4.65 1.79
N ASP A 307 31.83 5.50 0.81
CA ASP A 307 30.46 5.68 0.30
C ASP A 307 30.03 4.62 -0.70
N ARG A 308 30.96 4.08 -1.50
CA ARG A 308 30.65 3.07 -2.52
C ARG A 308 30.67 1.66 -1.96
N GLN A 309 29.62 0.89 -2.25
CA GLN A 309 29.41 -0.50 -1.83
C GLN A 309 30.68 -1.37 -1.83
N PHE A 310 31.35 -1.54 -2.98
CA PHE A 310 32.53 -2.42 -3.05
C PHE A 310 33.80 -1.81 -2.45
N SER A 311 33.90 -0.48 -2.39
CA SER A 311 34.98 0.19 -1.67
C SER A 311 34.81 0.01 -0.16
N TYR A 312 33.58 0.11 0.32
CA TYR A 312 33.20 -0.19 1.69
C TYR A 312 33.49 -1.65 2.04
N ALA A 313 33.07 -2.58 1.16
CA ALA A 313 33.35 -4.00 1.29
C ALA A 313 34.85 -4.30 1.44
N ALA A 314 35.65 -3.89 0.45
CA ALA A 314 37.08 -4.16 0.42
C ALA A 314 37.83 -3.55 1.61
N ALA A 315 37.43 -2.35 2.06
CA ALA A 315 38.06 -1.69 3.19
C ALA A 315 37.74 -2.40 4.52
N VAL A 316 36.48 -2.73 4.77
CA VAL A 316 36.06 -3.44 5.99
C VAL A 316 36.63 -4.86 6.01
N ASP A 317 36.62 -5.60 4.89
CA ASP A 317 37.26 -6.92 4.79
C ASP A 317 38.77 -6.83 5.07
N GLY A 318 39.45 -5.83 4.49
CA GLY A 318 40.85 -5.57 4.78
C GLY A 318 41.12 -5.24 6.25
N MET A 319 40.18 -4.59 6.94
CA MET A 319 40.26 -4.38 8.40
C MET A 319 40.07 -5.69 9.17
N MET A 320 39.07 -6.50 8.80
CA MET A 320 38.79 -7.80 9.43
C MET A 320 39.99 -8.75 9.35
N VAL A 321 40.64 -8.87 8.19
CA VAL A 321 41.81 -9.76 8.02
C VAL A 321 43.00 -9.33 8.89
N ARG A 322 43.22 -8.02 9.06
CA ARG A 322 44.34 -7.49 9.86
C ARG A 322 44.09 -7.58 11.36
N GLU A 323 42.89 -7.18 11.80
CA GLU A 323 42.58 -7.05 13.22
C GLU A 323 42.00 -8.33 13.81
N ARG A 324 41.45 -9.21 12.96
CA ARG A 324 40.87 -10.51 13.30
C ARG A 324 39.90 -10.42 14.50
N PRO A 325 38.84 -9.59 14.42
CA PRO A 325 37.85 -9.44 15.50
C PRO A 325 37.31 -10.79 15.94
N ALA A 326 36.92 -10.90 17.22
CA ALA A 326 36.32 -12.12 17.74
C ALA A 326 34.86 -12.27 17.33
N THR A 327 34.18 -11.13 17.10
CA THR A 327 32.76 -11.05 16.80
C THR A 327 32.51 -9.99 15.73
N VAL A 328 31.70 -10.33 14.73
CA VAL A 328 31.26 -9.45 13.65
C VAL A 328 29.74 -9.39 13.67
N MET A 329 29.20 -8.21 13.95
CA MET A 329 27.77 -7.92 13.90
C MET A 329 27.45 -7.14 12.63
N LEU A 330 26.56 -7.66 11.79
CA LEU A 330 26.18 -7.07 10.51
C LEU A 330 24.71 -6.64 10.58
N MET A 331 24.42 -5.35 10.76
CA MET A 331 23.06 -4.88 11.03
C MET A 331 22.62 -3.79 10.06
N GLY A 332 21.50 -4.00 9.36
CA GLY A 332 20.86 -3.00 8.50
C GLY A 332 20.47 -3.54 7.12
N TYR A 333 20.44 -2.64 6.14
CA TYR A 333 20.13 -3.00 4.74
C TYR A 333 21.40 -3.29 3.96
N PHE A 334 21.54 -4.52 3.48
CA PHE A 334 22.70 -4.96 2.70
C PHE A 334 22.31 -5.30 1.26
N TYR A 335 23.33 -5.35 0.40
CA TYR A 335 23.30 -5.94 -0.93
C TYR A 335 24.42 -6.99 -1.05
N ALA A 336 25.04 -7.12 -2.23
CA ALA A 336 26.06 -8.13 -2.54
C ALA A 336 27.30 -8.13 -1.62
N GLU A 337 27.58 -7.02 -0.93
CA GLU A 337 28.65 -6.92 0.07
C GLU A 337 28.42 -7.80 1.28
N SER A 338 27.16 -8.16 1.58
CA SER A 338 26.81 -9.08 2.68
C SER A 338 27.62 -10.38 2.63
N LEU A 339 27.68 -11.02 1.46
CA LEU A 339 28.40 -12.28 1.29
C LEU A 339 29.91 -12.10 1.50
N LEU A 340 30.47 -11.00 0.98
CA LEU A 340 31.90 -10.68 1.12
C LEU A 340 32.30 -10.51 2.59
N PHE A 341 31.51 -9.73 3.35
CA PHE A 341 31.70 -9.58 4.78
C PHE A 341 31.65 -10.91 5.51
N THR A 342 30.65 -11.72 5.19
CA THR A 342 30.43 -12.95 5.95
C THR A 342 31.42 -14.06 5.66
N GLU A 343 31.89 -14.17 4.42
CA GLU A 343 32.93 -15.14 4.09
C GLU A 343 34.25 -14.74 4.76
N THR A 344 34.58 -13.45 4.73
CA THR A 344 35.77 -12.92 5.42
C THR A 344 35.68 -13.13 6.93
N GLY A 345 34.52 -12.85 7.53
CA GLY A 345 34.26 -13.08 8.96
C GLY A 345 34.41 -14.56 9.35
N GLY A 346 33.92 -15.46 8.50
CA GLY A 346 34.07 -16.91 8.66
C GLY A 346 35.53 -17.35 8.55
N GLU A 347 36.28 -16.84 7.57
CA GLU A 347 37.69 -17.14 7.36
C GLU A 347 38.56 -16.74 8.56
N ILE A 348 38.27 -15.61 9.20
CA ILE A 348 39.01 -15.19 10.40
C ILE A 348 38.58 -15.90 11.69
N GLY A 349 37.48 -16.68 11.65
CA GLY A 349 36.91 -17.41 12.78
C GLY A 349 36.13 -16.54 13.77
N ALA A 350 35.58 -15.42 13.31
CA ALA A 350 34.73 -14.55 14.11
C ALA A 350 33.33 -15.17 14.26
N ILE A 351 32.70 -14.97 15.43
CA ILE A 351 31.25 -15.25 15.56
C ILE A 351 30.50 -14.18 14.80
N GLN A 352 29.57 -14.60 13.94
CA GLN A 352 28.84 -13.71 13.06
C GLN A 352 27.36 -13.66 13.43
N ILE A 353 26.90 -12.45 13.75
CA ILE A 353 25.50 -12.15 14.05
C ILE A 353 25.01 -11.13 13.04
N ALA A 354 24.20 -11.56 12.08
CA ALA A 354 23.69 -10.70 11.03
C ALA A 354 22.19 -10.40 11.22
N GLY A 355 21.73 -9.25 10.74
CA GLY A 355 20.32 -8.86 10.74
C GLY A 355 19.97 -7.93 9.59
N THR A 356 18.99 -8.32 8.79
CA THR A 356 18.52 -7.54 7.63
C THR A 356 17.05 -7.80 7.32
N ASP A 357 16.40 -6.81 6.71
CA ASP A 357 15.07 -6.91 6.12
C ASP A 357 15.09 -7.13 4.59
N ALA A 358 16.29 -7.13 3.99
CA ALA A 358 16.47 -7.39 2.57
C ALA A 358 16.27 -8.87 2.24
N TYR A 359 15.11 -9.21 1.66
CA TYR A 359 14.76 -10.59 1.28
C TYR A 359 15.76 -11.23 0.31
N THR A 360 16.48 -10.43 -0.49
CA THR A 360 17.50 -10.90 -1.43
C THR A 360 18.82 -11.27 -0.76
N GLN A 361 19.10 -10.77 0.44
CA GLN A 361 20.36 -11.02 1.15
C GLN A 361 20.22 -12.01 2.31
N LEU A 362 19.01 -12.22 2.82
CA LEU A 362 18.75 -13.23 3.85
C LEU A 362 19.34 -14.62 3.52
N PRO A 363 19.28 -15.14 2.28
CA PRO A 363 19.90 -16.41 1.95
C PRO A 363 21.40 -16.44 2.20
N PHE A 364 22.12 -15.33 1.95
CA PHE A 364 23.56 -15.27 2.20
C PHE A 364 23.84 -15.37 3.69
N PHE A 365 23.23 -14.50 4.51
CA PHE A 365 23.42 -14.51 5.96
C PHE A 365 23.03 -15.85 6.61
N ILE A 366 21.94 -16.47 6.19
CA ILE A 366 21.53 -17.78 6.72
C ILE A 366 22.59 -18.86 6.45
N THR A 367 23.29 -18.78 5.32
CA THR A 367 24.28 -19.79 4.93
C THR A 367 25.69 -19.53 5.46
N THR A 368 26.04 -18.29 5.77
CA THR A 368 27.41 -17.88 6.10
C THR A 368 27.59 -17.33 7.52
N CYS A 369 26.52 -16.98 8.23
CA CYS A 369 26.59 -16.52 9.61
C CYS A 369 26.19 -17.61 10.61
N ASP A 370 26.70 -17.51 11.84
CA ASP A 370 26.27 -18.36 12.95
C ASP A 370 24.82 -18.07 13.35
N TYR A 371 24.44 -16.79 13.31
CA TYR A 371 23.09 -16.34 13.64
C TYR A 371 22.58 -15.27 12.68
N THR A 372 21.31 -15.36 12.28
CA THR A 372 20.66 -14.40 11.39
C THR A 372 19.31 -13.96 11.95
N LEU A 373 19.13 -12.66 12.09
CA LEU A 373 17.86 -11.99 12.40
C LEU A 373 17.12 -11.73 11.08
N MET A 374 15.97 -12.37 10.91
CA MET A 374 15.21 -12.30 9.65
C MET A 374 14.11 -11.25 9.71
N GLY A 375 14.26 -10.16 8.95
CA GLY A 375 13.21 -9.16 8.73
C GLY A 375 12.66 -8.57 10.03
N GLU A 376 11.49 -9.05 10.47
CA GLU A 376 10.85 -8.58 11.70
C GLU A 376 11.72 -8.75 12.96
N GLU A 377 12.62 -9.72 12.97
CA GLU A 377 13.53 -9.94 14.09
C GLU A 377 14.56 -8.80 14.24
N LEU A 378 14.96 -8.16 13.14
CA LEU A 378 15.80 -6.95 13.17
C LEU A 378 15.07 -5.80 13.89
N TYR A 379 13.80 -5.57 13.58
CA TYR A 379 13.01 -4.51 14.20
C TYR A 379 12.65 -4.82 15.67
N ALA A 380 12.55 -6.10 16.02
CA ALA A 380 12.31 -6.56 17.37
C ALA A 380 13.57 -6.53 18.26
N ALA A 381 14.76 -6.50 17.67
CA ALA A 381 16.01 -6.72 18.40
C ALA A 381 16.31 -5.65 19.44
N SER A 382 16.08 -4.37 19.14
CA SER A 382 16.27 -3.30 20.12
C SER A 382 15.33 -3.44 21.32
N ALA A 383 14.07 -3.83 21.08
CA ALA A 383 13.09 -4.10 22.13
C ALA A 383 13.52 -5.25 23.05
N TYR A 384 14.13 -6.29 22.47
CA TYR A 384 14.61 -7.45 23.19
C TYR A 384 15.85 -7.13 24.05
N LEU A 385 16.82 -6.40 23.49
CA LEU A 385 18.07 -6.05 24.17
C LEU A 385 17.86 -4.96 25.24
N ALA A 386 17.09 -3.91 24.95
CA ALA A 386 16.86 -2.80 25.89
C ALA A 386 15.73 -3.08 26.90
N ARG A 387 14.87 -4.08 26.64
CA ARG A 387 13.68 -4.43 27.46
C ARG A 387 12.75 -3.26 27.76
N GLU A 388 12.63 -2.31 26.83
CA GLU A 388 11.74 -1.16 27.00
C GLU A 388 10.26 -1.57 26.93
N PRO A 389 9.44 -1.32 27.98
CA PRO A 389 8.06 -1.82 28.04
C PRO A 389 7.16 -1.42 26.87
N LYS A 390 7.40 -0.23 26.28
CA LYS A 390 6.63 0.26 25.13
C LYS A 390 6.91 -0.56 23.87
N LEU A 391 8.18 -0.84 23.58
CA LEU A 391 8.59 -1.64 22.43
C LEU A 391 8.19 -3.11 22.64
N LEU A 392 8.38 -3.63 23.85
CA LEU A 392 7.97 -4.97 24.26
C LEU A 392 6.47 -5.23 24.05
N GLY A 393 5.65 -4.30 24.53
CA GLY A 393 4.20 -4.38 24.42
C GLY A 393 3.71 -4.29 22.97
N SER A 394 4.35 -3.44 22.16
CA SER A 394 4.05 -3.35 20.74
C SER A 394 4.38 -4.65 20.02
N LEU A 395 5.56 -5.22 20.27
CA LEU A 395 6.00 -6.47 19.66
C LEU A 395 5.02 -7.61 19.96
N ARG A 396 4.66 -7.80 21.25
CA ARG A 396 3.71 -8.84 21.65
C ARG A 396 2.31 -8.61 21.09
N GLY A 397 1.86 -7.35 21.05
CA GLY A 397 0.56 -6.99 20.46
C GLY A 397 0.50 -7.32 18.97
N GLN A 398 1.58 -7.07 18.23
CA GLN A 398 1.70 -7.43 16.82
C GLN A 398 1.70 -8.95 16.63
N ASP A 399 2.45 -9.71 17.43
CA ASP A 399 2.46 -11.18 17.37
C ASP A 399 1.07 -11.79 17.59
N VAL A 400 0.35 -11.30 18.60
CA VAL A 400 -1.02 -11.75 18.90
C VAL A 400 -1.97 -11.35 17.78
N GLY A 401 -1.85 -10.13 17.26
CA GLY A 401 -2.63 -9.68 16.12
C GLY A 401 -2.40 -10.54 14.87
N LYS A 402 -1.14 -10.89 14.56
CA LYS A 402 -0.79 -11.82 13.47
C LYS A 402 -1.38 -13.20 13.70
N ALA A 403 -1.32 -13.73 14.92
CA ALA A 403 -1.94 -15.02 15.25
C ALA A 403 -3.46 -15.03 15.03
N ILE A 404 -4.15 -13.95 15.43
CA ILE A 404 -5.59 -13.77 15.17
C ILE A 404 -5.85 -13.73 13.65
N LEU A 405 -5.06 -12.96 12.89
CA LEU A 405 -5.21 -12.88 11.43
C LEU A 405 -4.98 -14.23 10.76
N LEU A 406 -3.95 -14.98 11.16
CA LEU A 406 -3.69 -16.33 10.64
C LEU A 406 -4.85 -17.30 10.95
N LEU A 407 -5.42 -17.24 12.15
CA LEU A 407 -6.59 -18.02 12.52
C LEU A 407 -7.82 -17.65 11.68
N LEU A 408 -8.06 -16.36 11.47
CA LEU A 408 -9.17 -15.88 10.63
C LEU A 408 -9.00 -16.28 9.16
N LEU A 409 -7.78 -16.20 8.63
CA LEU A 409 -7.46 -16.65 7.27
C LEU A 409 -7.66 -18.16 7.12
N GLY A 410 -7.19 -18.95 8.09
CA GLY A 410 -7.40 -20.40 8.10
C GLY A 410 -8.88 -20.77 8.19
N ALA A 411 -9.62 -20.15 9.11
CA ALA A 411 -11.05 -20.38 9.26
C ALA A 411 -11.84 -19.94 8.01
N GLY A 412 -11.52 -18.77 7.44
CA GLY A 412 -12.13 -18.28 6.21
C GLY A 412 -11.88 -19.21 5.03
N THR A 413 -10.66 -19.74 4.90
CA THR A 413 -10.32 -20.71 3.85
C THR A 413 -11.13 -22.00 3.97
N VAL A 414 -11.29 -22.53 5.19
CA VAL A 414 -12.09 -23.74 5.45
C VAL A 414 -13.57 -23.49 5.19
N LEU A 415 -14.11 -22.33 5.58
CA LEU A 415 -15.51 -22.00 5.39
C LEU A 415 -15.86 -21.78 3.91
N GLU A 416 -14.96 -21.17 3.14
CA GLU A 416 -15.10 -21.05 1.68
C GLU A 416 -15.11 -22.43 1.01
N LEU A 417 -14.23 -23.35 1.43
CA LEU A 417 -14.24 -24.74 0.96
C LEU A 417 -15.55 -25.49 1.25
N LEU A 418 -16.28 -25.10 2.31
CA LEU A 418 -17.57 -25.66 2.68
C LEU A 418 -18.77 -24.97 1.97
N GLY A 419 -18.51 -24.02 1.06
CA GLY A 419 -19.54 -23.26 0.33
C GLY A 419 -20.25 -22.20 1.18
N ILE A 420 -19.64 -21.81 2.30
CA ILE A 420 -20.18 -20.83 3.25
C ILE A 420 -19.56 -19.47 2.93
N ASN A 421 -20.14 -18.76 1.97
CA ASN A 421 -19.54 -17.56 1.35
C ASN A 421 -19.73 -16.26 2.14
N TRP A 422 -20.37 -16.29 3.32
CA TRP A 422 -20.69 -15.05 4.07
C TRP A 422 -19.44 -14.33 4.60
N ILE A 423 -18.33 -15.03 4.80
CA ILE A 423 -17.06 -14.43 5.22
C ILE A 423 -16.38 -13.70 4.07
N ALA A 424 -16.40 -14.25 2.86
CA ALA A 424 -15.91 -13.57 1.67
C ALA A 424 -16.64 -12.23 1.47
N ALA A 425 -17.97 -12.22 1.67
CA ALA A 425 -18.79 -11.01 1.61
C ALA A 425 -18.48 -9.98 2.72
N LEU A 426 -17.96 -10.41 3.88
CA LEU A 426 -17.57 -9.52 4.99
C LEU A 426 -16.19 -8.88 4.77
N VAL A 427 -15.29 -9.59 4.07
CA VAL A 427 -13.90 -9.15 3.81
C VAL A 427 -13.80 -8.33 2.52
N GLN A 428 -14.68 -8.55 1.54
CA GLN A 428 -14.77 -7.67 0.38
C GLN A 428 -15.19 -6.26 0.80
N PRO A 429 -14.65 -5.20 0.16
CA PRO A 429 -15.15 -3.84 0.40
C PRO A 429 -16.66 -3.81 0.09
N LEU A 430 -17.45 -3.40 1.09
CA LEU A 430 -18.91 -3.45 1.03
C LEU A 430 -19.51 -2.54 -0.03
#